data_AF-A0A243CZN9-F1
#
_entry.id   AF-A0A243CZN9-F1
#
_cell.length_a   1.000
_cell.length_b   1.000
_cell.length_c   1.000
_cell.angle_alpha   90.00
_cell.angle_beta   90.00
_cell.angle_gamma   90.00
#
_symmetry.space_group_name_H-M   'P 1'
#
loop_
_entity.id
_entity.type
_entity.pdbx_description
1 polymer ?
#
loop_
_entity_poly.entity_id
_entity_poly.type
_entity_poly.pdbx_seq_one_letter_code
_entity_poly.pdbx_strand_id
1 'polypeptide(L)'
;MEAKLNKEQPIWKRTWFRYLGVFIMVQLLFIICEVTAWAPNFRPGGEFFNRVLNSQFFTEWFTPYKNPHFNVFTAFFAITLLPYALIGAMKDLTTRKNIKN
;
A
#
# COMPACT_ATOMS: atom_id res chain seq x y z
N MET A 1 16.26 40.92 1.01
CA MET A 1 16.31 39.44 0.94
C MET A 1 16.02 38.90 2.33
N GLU A 2 15.66 37.63 2.49
CA GLU A 2 15.45 36.98 3.80
C GLU A 2 14.04 37.07 4.40
N ALA A 3 13.08 36.52 3.66
CA ALA A 3 11.88 35.94 4.27
C ALA A 3 11.42 34.69 3.50
N LYS A 4 12.35 33.93 2.90
CA LYS A 4 12.08 32.54 2.50
C LYS A 4 12.11 31.67 3.75
N LEU A 5 11.18 31.95 4.67
CA LEU A 5 10.87 31.05 5.76
C LEU A 5 10.51 29.72 5.09
N ASN A 6 11.33 28.71 5.33
CA ASN A 6 11.13 27.33 4.94
C ASN A 6 9.71 26.88 5.33
N LYS A 7 8.72 27.10 4.46
CA LYS A 7 7.47 26.36 4.52
C LYS A 7 7.82 24.96 4.05
N GLU A 8 8.28 24.13 4.98
CA GLU A 8 8.29 22.69 4.78
C GLU A 8 6.94 22.32 4.15
N GLN A 9 6.98 21.74 2.95
CA GLN A 9 5.76 21.31 2.28
C GLN A 9 4.95 20.45 3.26
N PRO A 10 3.66 20.76 3.49
CA PRO A 10 2.83 20.02 4.43
C PRO A 10 2.89 18.53 4.09
N ILE A 11 2.91 17.66 5.10
CA ILE A 11 3.17 16.22 4.94
C ILE A 11 2.24 15.58 3.90
N TRP A 12 0.98 16.02 3.84
CA TRP A 12 -0.04 15.59 2.87
C TRP A 12 0.28 15.94 1.40
N LYS A 13 1.16 16.91 1.14
CA LYS A 13 1.66 17.24 -0.21
C LYS A 13 2.87 16.39 -0.62
N ARG A 14 3.47 15.64 0.31
CA ARG A 14 4.62 14.77 0.01
C ARG A 14 4.15 13.57 -0.80
N THR A 15 4.83 13.29 -1.91
CA THR A 15 4.45 12.21 -2.83
C THR A 15 4.46 10.84 -2.16
N TRP A 16 5.41 10.59 -1.25
CA TRP A 16 5.47 9.34 -0.49
C TRP A 16 4.25 9.12 0.39
N PHE A 17 3.70 10.19 0.97
CA PHE A 17 2.51 10.14 1.81
C PHE A 17 1.27 9.80 0.99
N ARG A 18 1.20 10.24 -0.28
CA ARG A 18 0.11 9.85 -1.19
C ARG A 18 0.14 8.35 -1.50
N TYR A 19 1.31 7.80 -1.83
CA TYR A 19 1.43 6.35 -2.08
C TYR A 19 1.07 5.53 -0.84
N LEU A 20 1.54 5.95 0.34
CA LEU A 20 1.16 5.32 1.59
C LEU A 20 -0.35 5.42 1.85
N GLY A 21 -0.93 6.61 1.63
CA GLY A 21 -2.36 6.84 1.78
C GLY A 21 -3.21 5.96 0.86
N VAL A 22 -2.84 5.85 -0.42
CA VAL A 22 -3.51 4.94 -1.38
C VAL A 22 -3.41 3.49 -0.91
N PHE A 23 -2.23 3.04 -0.50
CA PHE A 23 -2.04 1.69 0.03
C PHE A 23 -2.96 1.41 1.21
N ILE A 24 -2.96 2.29 2.22
CA ILE A 24 -3.81 2.16 3.41
C ILE A 24 -5.30 2.16 3.05
N MET A 25 -5.74 3.05 2.16
CA MET A 25 -7.14 3.11 1.74
C MET A 25 -7.61 1.81 1.08
N VAL A 26 -6.76 1.21 0.23
CA VAL A 26 -7.08 -0.10 -0.38
C VAL A 26 -7.14 -1.20 0.68
N GLN A 27 -6.22 -1.22 1.65
CA GLN A 27 -6.26 -2.22 2.73
C GLN A 27 -7.52 -2.07 3.59
N LEU A 28 -7.92 -0.83 3.92
CA LEU A 28 -9.16 -0.56 4.64
C LEU A 28 -10.39 -1.02 3.86
N LEU A 29 -10.41 -0.79 2.54
CA LEU A 29 -11.49 -1.28 1.69
C LEU A 29 -11.59 -2.81 1.74
N PHE A 30 -10.48 -3.54 1.65
CA PHE A 30 -10.49 -5.01 1.75
C PHE A 30 -10.94 -5.49 3.14
N ILE A 31 -10.52 -4.82 4.22
CA ILE A 31 -10.99 -5.14 5.58
C ILE A 31 -12.51 -4.96 5.68
N ILE A 32 -13.06 -3.85 5.16
CA ILE A 32 -14.50 -3.61 5.17
C ILE A 32 -15.23 -4.69 4.37
N CYS A 33 -14.74 -5.04 3.18
CA CYS A 33 -15.30 -6.11 2.36
C CYS A 33 -15.35 -7.44 3.13
N GLU A 34 -14.25 -7.81 3.79
CA GLU A 34 -14.19 -9.05 4.56
C GLU A 34 -15.12 -9.04 5.80
N VAL A 35 -15.12 -7.96 6.57
CA VAL A 35 -15.97 -7.84 7.77
C VAL A 35 -17.46 -7.85 7.42
N THR A 36 -17.82 -7.23 6.30
CA THR A 36 -19.21 -7.20 5.81
C THR A 36 -19.61 -8.46 5.05
N ALA A 37 -18.69 -9.42 4.88
CA ALA A 37 -18.83 -10.58 4.00
C ALA A 37 -19.25 -10.20 2.56
N TRP A 38 -18.97 -8.96 2.15
CA TRP A 38 -19.25 -8.46 0.82
C TRP A 38 -18.03 -8.68 -0.06
N ALA A 39 -18.24 -9.38 -1.19
CA ALA A 39 -17.20 -9.56 -2.19
C ALA A 39 -17.67 -9.03 -3.54
N PRO A 40 -16.80 -8.34 -4.29
CA PRO A 40 -17.05 -8.09 -5.70
C PRO A 40 -17.29 -9.42 -6.44
N ASN A 41 -18.18 -9.41 -7.43
CA ASN A 41 -18.36 -10.56 -8.31
C ASN A 41 -17.14 -10.69 -9.25
N PHE A 42 -16.09 -11.34 -8.77
CA PHE A 42 -14.90 -11.59 -9.57
C PHE A 42 -15.24 -12.57 -10.69
N ARG A 43 -15.03 -12.13 -11.94
CA ARG A 43 -15.08 -13.04 -13.07
C ARG A 43 -13.99 -14.10 -12.89
N PRO A 44 -14.27 -15.39 -13.18
CA PRO A 44 -13.23 -16.40 -13.15
C PRO A 44 -12.08 -15.95 -14.04
N GLY A 45 -10.88 -15.89 -13.44
CA GLY A 45 -9.69 -15.50 -14.16
C GLY A 45 -9.28 -16.56 -15.18
N GLY A 46 -8.28 -16.24 -16.01
CA GLY A 46 -7.61 -17.26 -16.81
C GLY A 46 -6.93 -18.32 -15.92
N GLU A 47 -6.59 -19.46 -16.52
CA GLU A 47 -5.98 -20.60 -15.83
C GLU A 47 -4.77 -20.20 -14.97
N PHE A 48 -3.91 -19.32 -15.49
CA PHE A 48 -2.77 -18.78 -14.76
C PHE A 48 -3.18 -18.06 -13.47
N PHE A 49 -4.14 -17.14 -13.53
CA PHE A 49 -4.55 -16.37 -12.36
C PHE A 49 -5.23 -17.25 -11.32
N ASN A 50 -6.06 -18.21 -11.76
CA ASN A 50 -6.64 -19.20 -10.85
C ASN A 50 -5.57 -20.05 -10.17
N ARG A 51 -4.49 -20.44 -10.87
CA ARG A 51 -3.36 -21.15 -10.27
C ARG A 51 -2.63 -20.31 -9.22
N VAL A 52 -2.46 -19.01 -9.47
CA VAL A 52 -1.84 -18.09 -8.50
C VAL A 52 -2.74 -17.94 -7.26
N LEU A 53 -4.04 -17.70 -7.45
CA LEU A 53 -5.01 -17.56 -6.36
C LEU A 53 -5.04 -18.77 -5.43
N ASN A 54 -4.98 -19.98 -6.00
CA ASN A 54 -5.02 -21.23 -5.25
C ASN A 54 -3.63 -21.76 -4.87
N SER A 55 -2.58 -20.97 -5.06
CA SER A 55 -1.24 -21.38 -4.64
C SER A 55 -1.11 -21.33 -3.12
N GLN A 56 -0.30 -22.25 -2.57
CA GLN A 56 -0.02 -22.32 -1.14
C GLN A 56 0.45 -20.98 -0.57
N PHE A 57 1.16 -20.18 -1.37
CA PHE A 57 1.60 -18.86 -0.95
C PHE A 57 0.43 -17.94 -0.59
N PHE A 58 -0.64 -17.90 -1.38
CA PHE A 58 -1.79 -17.00 -1.16
C PHE A 58 -2.94 -17.60 -0.35
N THR A 59 -2.88 -18.91 -0.08
CA THR A 59 -3.88 -19.63 0.74
C THR A 59 -3.39 -19.99 2.13
N GLU A 60 -2.07 -20.00 2.38
CA GLU A 60 -1.50 -20.38 3.68
C GLU A 60 -0.45 -19.41 4.22
N TRP A 61 0.51 -18.98 3.38
CA TRP A 61 1.67 -18.20 3.87
C TRP A 61 1.40 -16.69 3.95
N PHE A 62 0.76 -16.15 2.92
CA PHE A 62 0.44 -14.73 2.79
C PHE A 62 -1.08 -14.57 2.77
N THR A 63 -1.69 -14.69 3.95
CA THR A 63 -3.14 -14.66 4.14
C THR A 63 -3.60 -13.52 5.05
N PRO A 64 -3.35 -12.24 4.69
CA PRO A 64 -3.90 -11.12 5.44
C PRO A 64 -5.44 -11.11 5.43
N TYR A 65 -6.05 -11.73 4.42
CA TYR A 65 -7.49 -11.85 4.24
C TYR A 65 -7.90 -13.31 4.00
N LYS A 66 -9.15 -13.65 4.31
CA LYS A 66 -9.72 -14.97 3.99
C LYS A 66 -9.89 -15.20 2.49
N ASN A 67 -10.10 -14.13 1.72
CA ASN A 67 -10.28 -14.20 0.27
C ASN A 67 -8.90 -14.14 -0.43
N PRO A 68 -8.49 -15.20 -1.18
CA PRO A 68 -7.21 -15.21 -1.88
C PRO A 68 -7.05 -14.08 -2.90
N HIS A 69 -8.15 -13.56 -3.46
CA HIS A 69 -8.10 -12.41 -4.36
C HIS A 69 -7.53 -11.17 -3.67
N PHE A 70 -7.99 -10.90 -2.44
CA PHE A 70 -7.48 -9.77 -1.65
C PHE A 70 -6.03 -10.00 -1.25
N ASN A 71 -5.63 -11.24 -0.94
CA ASN A 71 -4.23 -11.57 -0.66
C ASN A 71 -3.31 -11.26 -1.83
N VAL A 72 -3.68 -11.70 -3.04
CA VAL A 72 -2.92 -11.42 -4.27
C VAL A 72 -2.84 -9.92 -4.54
N PHE A 73 -3.96 -9.19 -4.43
CA PHE A 73 -3.96 -7.74 -4.63
C PHE A 73 -3.13 -7.01 -3.58
N THR A 74 -3.20 -7.42 -2.32
CA THR A 74 -2.38 -6.84 -1.25
C THR A 74 -0.90 -7.08 -1.49
N ALA A 75 -0.49 -8.27 -1.94
CA ALA A 75 0.89 -8.50 -2.33
C ALA A 75 1.32 -7.60 -3.50
N PHE A 76 0.48 -7.47 -4.52
CA PHE A 76 0.74 -6.59 -5.65
C PHE A 76 0.90 -5.12 -5.22
N PHE A 77 -0.01 -4.59 -4.42
CA PHE A 77 0.08 -3.22 -3.92
C PHE A 77 1.23 -3.03 -2.94
N ALA A 78 1.56 -4.04 -2.12
CA ALA A 78 2.71 -3.99 -1.24
C ALA A 78 4.01 -3.91 -2.05
N ILE A 79 4.18 -4.71 -3.10
CA ILE A 79 5.38 -4.69 -3.94
C ILE A 79 5.47 -3.38 -4.74
N THR A 80 4.35 -2.86 -5.22
CA THR A 80 4.35 -1.68 -6.11
C THR A 80 4.32 -0.34 -5.40
N LEU A 81 3.66 -0.20 -4.24
CA LEU A 81 3.47 1.08 -3.56
C LEU A 81 4.36 1.23 -2.32
N LEU A 82 4.56 0.15 -1.56
CA LEU A 82 5.27 0.22 -0.28
C LEU A 82 6.74 0.67 -0.44
N PRO A 83 7.52 0.19 -1.44
CA PRO A 83 8.90 0.64 -1.61
C PRO A 83 9.01 2.15 -1.88
N TYR A 84 8.14 2.71 -2.74
CA TYR A 84 8.15 4.15 -3.02
C TYR A 84 7.77 4.97 -1.78
N ALA A 85 6.77 4.51 -1.02
CA ALA A 85 6.39 5.16 0.23
C ALA A 85 7.54 5.14 1.24
N LEU A 86 8.18 3.99 1.44
CA LEU A 86 9.27 3.82 2.40
C LEU A 86 10.52 4.61 2.01
N ILE A 87 10.97 4.51 0.76
CA ILE A 87 12.15 5.26 0.28
C ILE A 87 11.91 6.76 0.41
N GLY A 88 10.71 7.23 0.06
CA GLY A 88 10.36 8.63 0.20
C GLY A 88 10.31 9.09 1.65
N ALA A 89 9.72 8.29 2.55
CA ALA A 89 9.69 8.58 3.98
C ALA A 89 11.10 8.61 4.60
N MET A 90 11.97 7.66 4.26
CA MET A 90 13.34 7.63 4.75
C MET A 90 14.13 8.85 4.31
N LYS A 91 14.10 9.22 3.02
CA LYS A 91 14.78 10.42 2.50
C LYS A 91 14.36 11.69 3.23
N ASP A 92 13.08 11.79 3.51
CA ASP A 92 12.45 12.92 4.18
C ASP A 92 12.85 13.01 5.67
N LEU A 93 12.89 11.86 6.37
CA LEU A 93 13.41 11.76 7.75
C LEU A 93 14.90 12.11 7.83
N THR A 94 15.73 11.59 6.91
CA THR A 94 17.16 11.89 6.86
C THR A 94 17.41 13.37 6.58
N THR A 95 16.66 13.98 5.65
CA THR A 95 16.77 15.41 5.34
C THR A 95 16.46 16.28 6.56
N ARG A 96 15.37 15.96 7.27
CA ARG A 96 15.01 16.67 8.51
C ARG A 96 16.03 16.51 9.62
N LYS A 97 16.66 15.34 9.74
CA LYS A 97 17.74 15.10 10.70
C LYS A 97 18.97 15.97 10.39
N ASN A 98 19.35 16.07 9.11
CA ASN A 98 20.50 16.88 8.70
C ASN A 98 20.28 18.40 8.83
N ILE A 99 19.03 18.89 8.81
CA ILE A 99 18.72 20.32 9.03
C ILE A 99 18.80 20.69 10.52
N LYS A 100 18.63 19.72 11.44
CA LYS A 100 18.65 19.94 12.89
C LYS A 100 20.04 19.78 13.53
N ASN A 101 21.02 19.26 12.80
CA ASN A 101 22.43 19.16 13.21
C ASN A 101 23.22 20.34 12.66
#